data_AF-A0A7V8YTZ4-F1
#
_entry.id   AF-A0A7V8YTZ4-F1
#
_cell.length_a   1.000
_cell.length_b   1.000
_cell.length_c   1.000
_cell.angle_alpha   90.00
_cell.angle_beta   90.00
_cell.angle_gamma   90.00
#
_symmetry.space_group_name_H-M   'P 1'
#
loop_
_entity.id
_entity.type
_entity.pdbx_description
1 polymer ?
#
loop_
_entity_poly.entity_id
_entity_poly.type
_entity_poly.pdbx_seq_one_letter_code
_entity_poly.pdbx_strand_id
1 'polypeptide(L)' 'MAFEDEVAAALDSLPPELAQALVNIAVVIEDAHPDDPDLFGLYEGIPLTERGSGDFGQLPDR' A
#
# COMPACT_ATOMS: atom_id res chain seq x y z
N MET A 1 -15.40 14.54 7.43
CA MET A 1 -14.47 13.41 7.39
C MET A 1 -13.70 13.56 6.10
N ALA A 2 -12.38 13.54 6.20
CA ALA A 2 -11.51 13.58 5.04
C ALA A 2 -11.44 12.17 4.43
N PHE A 3 -11.06 12.04 3.15
CA PHE A 3 -10.99 10.72 2.50
C PHE A 3 -9.94 9.83 3.18
N GLU A 4 -8.87 10.46 3.67
CA GLU A 4 -7.80 9.88 4.49
C GLU A 4 -8.34 9.17 5.74
N ASP A 5 -9.35 9.75 6.40
CA ASP A 5 -9.95 9.16 7.61
C ASP A 5 -10.70 7.86 7.26
N GLU A 6 -11.39 7.83 6.12
CA GLU A 6 -12.12 6.66 5.63
C GLU A 6 -11.17 5.54 5.18
N VAL A 7 -10.06 5.90 4.52
CA VAL A 7 -9.01 4.95 4.15
C VAL A 7 -8.37 4.34 5.41
N ALA A 8 -8.06 5.14 6.42
CA ALA A 8 -7.53 4.64 7.68
C ALA A 8 -8.51 3.68 8.37
N ALA A 9 -9.79 4.03 8.44
CA ALA A 9 -10.83 3.16 9.01
C ALA A 9 -10.97 1.85 8.22
N ALA A 10 -10.86 1.89 6.89
CA ALA A 10 -10.88 0.70 6.05
C ALA A 10 -9.69 -0.22 6.35
N LEU A 11 -8.48 0.33 6.49
CA LEU A 11 -7.29 -0.44 6.85
C LEU A 11 -7.40 -1.06 8.25
N ASP A 12 -7.93 -0.33 9.22
CA ASP A 12 -8.18 -0.84 10.57
C ASP A 12 -9.23 -1.97 10.61
N SER A 13 -10.11 -2.02 9.61
CA SER A 13 -11.15 -3.05 9.48
C SER A 13 -10.69 -4.35 8.81
N LEU A 14 -9.44 -4.41 8.34
CA LEU A 14 -8.93 -5.58 7.62
C LEU A 14 -8.97 -6.85 8.48
N PRO A 15 -9.34 -8.00 7.90
CA PRO A 15 -9.16 -9.29 8.53
C PRO A 15 -7.71 -9.47 9.04
N PRO A 16 -7.50 -10.03 10.25
CA PRO A 16 -6.17 -10.13 10.85
C PRO A 16 -5.12 -10.82 9.97
N GLU A 17 -5.54 -11.80 9.16
CA GLU A 17 -4.68 -12.52 8.22
C GLU A 17 -4.17 -11.63 7.07
N LEU A 18 -4.98 -10.69 6.60
CA LEU A 18 -4.58 -9.73 5.56
C LEU A 18 -3.71 -8.62 6.15
N ALA A 19 -4.07 -8.09 7.31
CA ALA A 19 -3.27 -7.07 7.99
C ALA A 19 -1.85 -7.57 8.28
N GLN A 20 -1.68 -8.85 8.66
CA GLN A 20 -0.37 -9.46 8.88
C GLN A 20 0.46 -9.63 7.61
N ALA A 21 -0.17 -9.69 6.43
CA ALA A 21 0.53 -9.81 5.16
C ALA A 21 1.10 -8.46 4.67
N LEU A 22 0.58 -7.33 5.18
CA LEU A 22 1.01 -5.98 4.79
C LEU A 22 2.29 -5.56 5.53
N VAL A 23 3.41 -6.20 5.22
CA VAL A 23 4.70 -5.95 5.87
C VAL A 23 5.52 -4.92 5.10
N ASN A 24 5.77 -3.77 5.74
CA ASN A 24 6.54 -2.66 5.16
C ASN A 24 5.88 -2.05 3.90
N ILE A 25 4.56 -1.84 3.97
CA ILE A 25 3.76 -1.20 2.93
C ILE A 25 3.23 0.14 3.46
N ALA A 26 3.31 1.17 2.63
CA ALA A 26 2.64 2.45 2.81
C ALA A 26 1.38 2.47 1.94
N VAL A 27 0.33 3.13 2.41
CA VAL A 27 -0.84 3.40 1.59
C VAL A 27 -0.88 4.89 1.34
N VAL A 28 -0.83 5.30 0.08
CA VAL A 28 -0.78 6.71 -0.33
C VAL A 28 -2.03 7.04 -1.13
N ILE A 29 -2.56 8.24 -0.92
CA ILE A 29 -3.69 8.77 -1.67
C ILE A 29 -3.12 9.74 -2.70
N GLU A 30 -3.44 9.48 -3.97
CA GLU A 30 -3.06 10.32 -5.10
C GLU A 30 -4.30 10.71 -5.92
N ASP A 31 -4.14 11.68 -6.81
CA ASP A 31 -5.17 12.01 -7.81
C ASP A 31 -5.36 10.84 -8.80
N ALA A 32 -6.44 10.87 -9.58
CA ALA A 32 -6.76 9.82 -10.54
C ALA A 32 -5.62 9.58 -11.55
N HIS A 33 -5.35 8.30 -11.86
CA HIS A 33 -4.28 7.93 -12.76
C HIS A 33 -4.53 8.52 -14.17
N PRO A 34 -3.54 9.21 -14.77
CA PRO A 34 -3.76 9.98 -15.99
C PRO A 34 -4.10 9.12 -17.21
N ASP A 35 -3.53 7.91 -17.28
CA ASP A 35 -3.71 6.99 -18.41
C ASP A 35 -4.79 5.93 -18.15
N ASP A 36 -5.29 5.81 -16.92
CA ASP A 36 -6.32 4.83 -16.54
C ASP A 36 -7.26 5.44 -15.48
N PRO A 37 -8.29 6.18 -15.91
CA PRO A 37 -9.18 6.89 -14.99
C PRO A 37 -10.08 5.97 -14.16
N ASP A 38 -10.17 4.69 -14.51
CA ASP A 38 -10.93 3.68 -13.77
C ASP A 38 -10.06 2.90 -12.76
N LEU A 39 -8.78 3.27 -12.62
CA LEU A 39 -7.86 2.68 -11.64
C LEU A 39 -8.10 3.27 -10.24
N PHE A 40 -8.64 2.45 -9.35
CA PHE A 40 -8.94 2.84 -7.96
C PHE A 40 -7.85 2.51 -6.95
N GLY A 41 -6.78 1.83 -7.39
CA GLY A 41 -5.65 1.47 -6.55
C GLY A 41 -4.58 0.78 -7.37
N LEU A 42 -3.32 1.06 -7.03
CA LEU A 42 -2.15 0.48 -7.68
C LEU A 42 -1.23 -0.06 -6.58
N TYR A 43 -0.73 -1.28 -6.77
CA TYR A 43 0.34 -1.81 -5.94
C TYR A 43 1.67 -1.62 -6.67
N GLU A 44 2.54 -0.79 -6.11
CA GLU A 44 3.89 -0.54 -6.59
C GLU A 44 4.90 -1.00 -5.53
N GLY A 45 5.47 -2.19 -5.74
CA GLY A 45 6.45 -2.75 -4.82
C GLY A 45 7.41 -3.72 -5.47
N ILE A 46 8.53 -3.96 -4.77
CA ILE A 46 9.49 -4.99 -5.18
C ILE A 46 9.04 -6.34 -4.58
N PRO A 47 8.87 -7.39 -5.41
CA PRO A 47 8.46 -8.71 -4.95
C PRO A 47 9.33 -9.22 -3.80
N LEU A 48 8.70 -9.86 -2.79
CA LEU A 48 9.40 -10.41 -1.62
C LEU A 48 10.55 -11.38 -1.98
N THR A 49 10.44 -12.10 -3.10
CA THR A 49 11.47 -13.03 -3.59
C THR A 49 12.73 -12.35 -4.15
N GLU A 50 12.63 -11.07 -4.48
CA GLU A 50 13.73 -10.26 -5.00
C GLU A 50 14.34 -9.35 -3.91
N ARG A 51 13.76 -9.38 -2.70
CA ARG A 51 14.20 -8.64 -1.52
C ARG A 51 15.47 -9.29 -0.94
N GLY A 52 16.59 -8.55 -0.95
CA GLY A 52 17.93 -9.06 -0.64
C GLY A 52 18.40 -8.72 0.78
N SER A 53 19.42 -9.44 1.27
CA SER A 53 20.02 -9.22 2.60
C SER A 53 20.73 -7.86 2.79
N GLY A 54 20.78 -7.02 1.75
CA GLY A 54 21.33 -5.66 1.77
C GLY A 54 20.29 -4.55 1.96
N ASP A 55 19.01 -4.88 2.09
CA ASP A 55 17.89 -3.92 2.10
C ASP A 55 17.65 -3.21 3.45
N PHE A 56 18.72 -3.00 4.22
CA PHE A 56 18.67 -2.21 5.44
C PHE A 56 18.42 -0.74 5.09
N GLY A 57 17.14 -0.32 5.16
CA GLY A 57 16.72 1.07 4.94
C GLY A 57 15.89 1.32 3.68
N GLN A 58 15.29 0.30 3.06
CA GLN A 58 14.37 0.51 1.93
C GLN A 58 13.07 1.22 2.36
N LEU A 59 12.63 2.15 1.50
CA LEU A 59 11.32 2.79 1.60
C LEU A 59 10.22 1.72 1.45
N PRO A 60 9.04 1.93 2.07
CA PRO A 60 7.92 1.01 1.93
C PRO A 60 7.44 0.94 0.48
N ASP A 61 6.93 -0.23 0.10
CA ASP A 61 6.11 -0.40 -1.11
C ASP A 61 4.84 0.46 -0.97
N ARG A 62 4.21 0.92 -2.06
CA ARG A 62 3.04 1.80 -2.00
C ARG A 62 1.84 1.30 -2.81
#